data_AF-A0A544TA68-F1
#
_entry.id   AF-A0A544TA68-F1
#
_cell.length_a   1.000
_cell.length_b   1.000
_cell.length_c   1.000
_cell.angle_alpha   90.00
_cell.angle_beta   90.00
_cell.angle_gamma   90.00
#
_symmetry.space_group_name_H-M   'P 1'
#
loop_
_entity.id
_entity.type
_entity.pdbx_description
1 polymer ?
#
loop_
_entity_poly.entity_id
_entity_poly.type
_entity_poly.pdbx_seq_one_letter_code
_entity_poly.pdbx_strand_id
1 'polypeptide(L)' 'MNNLLQKISQWYSDEQEILNDLAHDVATSDTVEDMVTAKQAYSIQENKLNTIQEALRFVELEVEENEQN' A
#
# COMPACT_ATOMS: atom_id res chain seq x y z
N MET A 1 -19.50 -1.43 -9.50
CA MET A 1 -18.74 -0.45 -8.69
C MET A 1 -18.32 -0.98 -7.32
N ASN A 2 -19.25 -1.39 -6.45
CA ASN A 2 -18.93 -1.78 -5.06
C ASN A 2 -17.86 -2.89 -4.92
N ASN A 3 -17.83 -3.85 -5.86
CA ASN A 3 -16.83 -4.93 -5.88
C ASN A 3 -15.41 -4.43 -6.23
N LEU A 4 -15.28 -3.35 -7.01
CA LEU A 4 -13.98 -2.79 -7.39
C LEU A 4 -13.34 -2.07 -6.20
N LEU A 5 -14.08 -1.19 -5.53
CA LEU A 5 -13.62 -0.52 -4.30
C LEU A 5 -13.21 -1.53 -3.23
N GLN A 6 -14.01 -2.58 -3.02
CA GLN A 6 -13.66 -3.67 -2.10
C GLN A 6 -12.35 -4.37 -2.49
N LYS A 7 -12.15 -4.67 -3.78
CA LYS A 7 -10.91 -5.32 -4.26
C LYS A 7 -9.68 -4.44 -4.07
N ILE A 8 -9.77 -3.15 -4.40
CA ILE A 8 -8.63 -2.23 -4.24
C ILE A 8 -8.36 -2.01 -2.75
N SER A 9 -9.40 -1.93 -1.91
CA SER A 9 -9.23 -1.79 -0.45
C SER A 9 -8.59 -3.04 0.17
N GLN A 10 -8.99 -4.23 -0.27
CA GLN A 10 -8.36 -5.48 0.15
C GLN A 10 -6.90 -5.50 -0.30
N TRP A 11 -6.62 -5.15 -1.56
CA TRP A 11 -5.27 -5.09 -2.08
C TRP A 11 -4.41 -4.10 -1.27
N TYR A 12 -4.92 -2.92 -0.93
CA TYR A 12 -4.24 -1.98 -0.05
C TYR A 12 -3.90 -2.59 1.32
N SER A 13 -4.86 -3.29 1.93
CA SER A 13 -4.66 -3.96 3.22
C SER A 13 -3.58 -5.04 3.15
N ASP A 14 -3.59 -5.87 2.10
CA ASP A 14 -2.59 -6.93 1.91
C ASP A 14 -1.18 -6.34 1.76
N GLU A 15 -1.05 -5.25 1.00
CA GLU A 15 0.23 -4.58 0.78
C GLU A 15 0.72 -3.82 2.03
N GLN A 16 -0.21 -3.36 2.89
CA GLN A 16 0.11 -2.74 4.18
C GLN A 16 0.70 -3.76 5.16
N GLU A 17 0.21 -5.00 5.15
CA GLU A 17 0.77 -6.09 5.96
C GLU A 17 2.23 -6.35 5.56
N ILE A 18 2.51 -6.47 4.26
CA ILE A 18 3.87 -6.62 3.73
C ILE A 18 4.77 -5.43 4.14
N LEU A 19 4.25 -4.21 4.08
CA LEU A 19 5.01 -3.02 4.49
C LEU A 19 5.36 -3.05 6.00
N ASN A 20 4.43 -3.51 6.83
CA ASN A 20 4.65 -3.64 8.27
C ASN A 20 5.71 -4.72 8.59
N ASP A 21 5.70 -5.85 7.88
CA ASP A 21 6.72 -6.88 8.01
C ASP A 21 8.10 -6.34 7.63
N LEU A 22 8.21 -5.60 6.52
CA LEU A 22 9.45 -4.95 6.13
C LEU A 22 9.91 -3.90 7.14
N ALA A 23 8.99 -3.16 7.77
CA ALA A 23 9.32 -2.23 8.84
C ALA A 23 9.90 -2.95 10.06
N HIS A 24 9.33 -4.11 10.39
CA HIS A 24 9.84 -4.99 11.43
C HIS A 24 11.25 -5.46 11.09
N ASP A 25 11.47 -5.98 9.89
CA ASP A 25 12.78 -6.45 9.42
C ASP A 25 13.84 -5.35 9.48
N VAL A 26 13.52 -4.12 9.08
CA VAL A 26 14.41 -2.96 9.22
C VAL A 26 14.77 -2.71 10.69
N ALA A 27 13.82 -2.84 11.60
CA ALA A 27 14.01 -2.58 13.02
C ALA A 27 14.78 -3.70 13.75
N THR A 28 14.68 -4.94 13.27
CA THR A 28 15.28 -6.13 13.91
C THR A 28 16.51 -6.68 13.18
N SER A 29 16.97 -6.03 12.13
CA SER A 29 18.15 -6.46 11.37
C SER A 29 19.41 -6.52 12.25
N ASP A 30 20.08 -7.68 12.23
CA ASP A 30 21.32 -7.92 12.98
C ASP A 30 22.55 -7.25 12.34
N THR A 31 22.49 -6.98 11.03
CA THR A 31 23.58 -6.35 10.27
C THR A 31 23.12 -5.10 9.53
N VAL A 32 24.07 -4.21 9.25
CA VAL A 32 23.81 -3.00 8.46
C VAL A 32 23.42 -3.35 7.02
N GLU A 33 23.98 -4.43 6.46
CA GLU A 33 23.67 -4.88 5.09
C GLU A 33 22.23 -5.36 4.97
N ASP A 34 21.77 -6.18 5.93
CA ASP A 34 20.38 -6.65 6.00
C ASP A 34 19.42 -5.48 6.21
N MET A 35 19.77 -4.54 7.11
CA MET A 35 18.97 -3.34 7.36
C MET A 35 18.84 -2.47 6.10
N VAL A 36 19.92 -2.27 5.34
CA VAL A 36 19.89 -1.50 4.09
C VAL A 36 19.02 -2.20 3.05
N THR A 37 19.14 -3.52 2.92
CA THR A 37 18.32 -4.32 1.99
C THR A 37 16.84 -4.24 2.35
N ALA A 38 16.49 -4.45 3.62
CA ALA A 38 15.12 -4.33 4.12
C ALA A 38 14.58 -2.91 3.93
N LYS A 39 15.40 -1.87 4.12
CA LYS A 39 15.00 -0.47 3.92
C LYS A 39 14.72 -0.15 2.45
N GLN A 40 15.52 -0.70 1.53
CA GLN A 40 15.26 -0.55 0.09
C GLN A 40 13.93 -1.22 -0.29
N ALA A 41 13.69 -2.44 0.19
CA ALA A 41 12.43 -3.14 -0.03
C ALA A 41 11.24 -2.36 0.56
N TYR A 42 11.38 -1.84 1.79
CA TYR A 42 10.38 -1.00 2.44
C TYR A 42 10.02 0.22 1.58
N SER A 43 11.02 0.97 1.09
CA SER A 43 10.77 2.15 0.25
C SER A 43 10.08 1.81 -1.08
N ILE A 44 10.36 0.66 -1.68
CA ILE A 44 9.65 0.19 -2.89
C ILE A 44 8.19 -0.13 -2.55
N GLN A 45 7.97 -0.83 -1.44
CA GLN A 45 6.65 -1.23 -0.98
C GLN A 45 5.80 0.00 -0.60
N GLU A 46 6.37 1.00 0.06
CA GLU A 46 5.71 2.26 0.40
C GLU A 46 5.21 2.99 -0.86
N ASN A 47 6.03 3.05 -1.91
CA ASN A 47 5.63 3.65 -3.19
C ASN A 47 4.47 2.90 -3.85
N LYS A 48 4.46 1.57 -3.77
CA LYS A 48 3.36 0.74 -4.27
C LYS A 48 2.08 1.03 -3.50
N LEU A 49 2.17 1.11 -2.17
CA LEU A 49 1.04 1.40 -1.29
C LEU A 49 0.44 2.79 -1.57
N ASN A 50 1.29 3.80 -1.75
CA ASN A 50 0.88 5.15 -2.14
C ASN A 50 0.13 5.16 -3.47
N THR A 51 0.61 4.40 -4.46
CA THR A 51 -0.05 4.28 -5.77
C THR A 51 -1.44 3.66 -5.66
N ILE A 52 -1.61 2.65 -4.80
CA ILE A 52 -2.91 2.02 -4.54
C ILE A 52 -3.86 3.00 -3.84
N GLN A 53 -3.34 3.79 -2.90
CA GLN A 53 -4.11 4.81 -2.21
C GLN A 53 -4.61 5.91 -3.16
N GLU A 54 -3.78 6.33 -4.12
CA GLU A 54 -4.21 7.24 -5.19
C GLU A 54 -5.30 6.62 -6.06
N ALA A 55 -5.16 5.33 -6.43
CA ALA A 55 -6.17 4.62 -7.20
C ALA A 55 -7.51 4.52 -6.44
N LEU A 56 -7.50 4.26 -5.13
CA LEU A 56 -8.70 4.31 -4.30
C LEU A 56 -9.39 5.67 -4.39
N ARG A 57 -8.62 6.75 -4.23
CA ARG A 57 -9.16 8.12 -4.30
C ARG A 57 -9.81 8.41 -5.65
N PHE A 58 -9.22 7.97 -6.76
CA PHE A 58 -9.82 8.17 -8.08
C PHE A 58 -11.14 7.41 -8.23
N VAL A 59 -11.22 6.17 -7.74
CA VAL A 59 -12.46 5.39 -7.81
C VAL A 59 -13.55 5.98 -6.91
N GLU A 60 -13.19 6.48 -5.71
CA GLU A 60 -14.14 7.16 -4.82
C GLU A 60 -14.70 8.43 -5.46
N LEU A 61 -13.85 9.27 -6.07
CA LEU A 61 -14.29 10.48 -6.77
C LEU A 61 -15.23 10.17 -7.95
N GLU A 62 -14.92 9.15 -8.76
CA GLU A 62 -15.82 8.74 -9.85
C GLU A 62 -17.17 8.23 -9.32
N VAL A 63 -17.20 7.58 -8.16
CA VAL A 63 -18.45 7.13 -7.54
C VAL A 63 -19.29 8.33 -7.09
N GLU A 64 -18.69 9.32 -6.42
CA GLU A 64 -19.38 10.53 -5.99
C GLU A 64 -19.98 11.33 -7.16
N GLU A 65 -19.25 11.47 -8.27
CA GLU A 65 -19.73 12.19 -9.46
C GLU A 65 -20.89 11.47 -10.17
N ASN A 66 -20.91 10.14 -10.13
CA ASN A 66 -21.99 9.34 -10.73
C ASN A 66 -23.25 9.27 -9.85
N GLU A 67 -23.14 9.48 -8.54
CA GLU A 67 -24.30 9.53 -7.62
C GLU A 67 -25.03 10.89 -7.62
N GLN A 68 -24.38 11.95 -8.12
CA GLN A 68 -24.93 13.32 -8.18
C GLN A 68 -25.64 13.67 -9.51
N ASN A 69 -25.56 12.80 -10.54
CA ASN A 69 -26.19 12.99 -11.86
C ASN A 69 -27.40 12.06 -12.07
#